data_AF-A0A7Y5Q065-F1
#
_entry.id   AF-A0A7Y5Q065-F1
#
_cell.length_a   1.000
_cell.length_b   1.000
_cell.length_c   1.000
_cell.angle_alpha   90.00
_cell.angle_beta   90.00
_cell.angle_gamma   90.00
#
_symmetry.space_group_name_H-M   'P 1'
#
loop_
_entity.id
_entity.type
_entity.pdbx_description
1 polymer ?
#
loop_
_entity_poly.entity_id
_entity_poly.type
_entity_poly.pdbx_seq_one_letter_code
_entity_poly.pdbx_strand_id
1 'polypeptide(L)'
;VLGRLKPPDALGEALRLSGDADARVRMRGIECLDAIGTRASMLAIVGRLASEPRLRVRWRAVDLLQRTSGLKHRLDPRPWKLWAEELPEGRVLKRGMSPEAAARAEAQGATRASGFAGLSILSDHVAFLFDFSGSMWTPMADGRVPKDIVDAKLRLALEALPETTEFNLIPFTNVPIPYAPEARAAKRGEVEKALEWFSKCREKGRGNFYDAARIAMVDPAIDTIVVLTDGVPTGGLHSEMDLIVALLLERARTRPIVIDSILVDSPPGTVKRWRELSERTGGRSIEIDLSQP
;
A
#
# COMPACT_ATOMS: atom_id res chain seq x y z
N VAL A 1 -16.36 16.22 -2.21
CA VAL A 1 -17.79 16.57 -2.42
C VAL A 1 -18.64 16.19 -1.21
N LEU A 2 -18.41 15.04 -0.56
CA LEU A 2 -19.16 14.61 0.63
C LEU A 2 -18.97 15.47 1.90
N GLY A 3 -17.89 16.23 2.03
CA GLY A 3 -17.65 17.12 3.19
C GLY A 3 -18.60 18.33 3.32
N ARG A 4 -19.63 18.44 2.47
CA ARG A 4 -20.64 19.51 2.49
C ARG A 4 -22.06 19.01 2.79
N LEU A 5 -22.26 17.71 3.01
CA LEU A 5 -23.57 17.14 3.35
C LEU A 5 -23.88 17.32 4.83
N LYS A 6 -25.17 17.45 5.17
CA LYS A 6 -25.63 17.40 6.57
C LYS A 6 -25.31 16.01 7.16
N PRO A 7 -25.02 15.89 8.47
CA PRO A 7 -24.58 14.63 9.09
C PRO A 7 -25.47 13.39 8.81
N PRO A 8 -26.81 13.48 8.78
CA PRO A 8 -27.67 12.34 8.47
C PRO A 8 -27.54 11.88 7.01
N ASP A 9 -27.49 12.83 6.08
CA ASP A 9 -27.37 12.57 4.63
C ASP A 9 -25.98 12.00 4.30
N ALA A 10 -24.96 12.45 5.03
CA ALA A 10 -23.59 11.94 4.89
C ALA A 10 -23.46 10.47 5.29
N LEU A 11 -24.14 10.04 6.37
CA LEU A 11 -24.12 8.64 6.81
C LEU A 11 -24.82 7.71 5.81
N GLY A 12 -26.02 8.09 5.35
CA GLY A 12 -26.76 7.30 4.35
C GLY A 12 -25.95 7.07 3.08
N GLU A 13 -25.29 8.12 2.58
CA GLU A 13 -24.46 8.02 1.38
C GLU A 13 -23.17 7.23 1.63
N ALA A 14 -22.50 7.39 2.77
CA ALA A 14 -21.32 6.60 3.12
C ALA A 14 -21.64 5.10 3.24
N LEU A 15 -22.80 4.75 3.82
CA LEU A 15 -23.31 3.38 3.85
C LEU A 15 -23.51 2.83 2.44
N ARG A 16 -24.16 3.59 1.54
CA ARG A 16 -24.36 3.21 0.14
C ARG A 16 -23.03 2.94 -0.56
N LEU A 17 -22.05 3.83 -0.43
CA LEU A 17 -20.72 3.69 -1.03
C LEU A 17 -19.97 2.46 -0.46
N SER A 18 -20.08 2.22 0.85
CA SER A 18 -19.48 1.03 1.47
C SER A 18 -20.11 -0.28 0.96
N GLY A 19 -21.27 -0.22 0.31
CA GLY A 19 -22.03 -1.33 -0.27
C GLY A 19 -21.77 -1.60 -1.75
N ASP A 20 -20.96 -0.78 -2.42
CA ASP A 20 -20.83 -0.77 -3.88
C ASP A 20 -20.19 -2.04 -4.46
N ALA A 21 -20.47 -2.34 -5.73
CA ALA A 21 -19.87 -3.47 -6.44
C ALA A 21 -18.35 -3.29 -6.64
N ASP A 22 -17.88 -2.05 -6.81
CA ASP A 22 -16.47 -1.73 -6.97
C ASP A 22 -15.77 -1.59 -5.61
N ALA A 23 -14.71 -2.37 -5.40
CA ALA A 23 -13.93 -2.37 -4.16
C ALA A 23 -13.33 -1.00 -3.83
N ARG A 24 -13.02 -0.19 -4.84
CA ARG A 24 -12.44 1.15 -4.69
C ARG A 24 -13.48 2.14 -4.14
N VAL A 25 -14.74 1.99 -4.56
CA VAL A 25 -15.85 2.76 -4.02
C VAL A 25 -16.13 2.32 -2.59
N ARG A 26 -16.09 1.02 -2.30
CA ARG A 26 -16.20 0.51 -0.92
C ARG A 26 -15.11 1.03 0.00
N MET A 27 -13.86 1.09 -0.47
CA MET A 27 -12.73 1.69 0.25
C MET A 27 -13.00 3.15 0.64
N ARG A 28 -13.49 3.97 -0.31
CA ARG A 28 -13.89 5.35 0.02
C ARG A 28 -15.09 5.41 0.94
N GLY A 29 -16.03 4.48 0.81
CA GLY A 29 -17.18 4.34 1.71
C GLY A 29 -16.75 4.16 3.17
N ILE A 30 -15.86 3.20 3.46
CA ILE A 30 -15.38 2.96 4.84
C ILE A 30 -14.56 4.12 5.40
N GLU A 31 -13.81 4.85 4.57
CA GLU A 31 -13.11 6.07 5.00
C GLU A 31 -14.07 7.22 5.29
N CYS A 32 -15.17 7.34 4.55
CA CYS A 32 -16.22 8.31 4.86
C CYS A 32 -16.93 7.95 6.17
N LEU A 33 -17.20 6.66 6.40
CA LEU A 33 -17.75 6.17 7.66
C LEU A 33 -16.81 6.47 8.84
N ASP A 34 -15.51 6.25 8.69
CA ASP A 34 -14.52 6.62 9.72
C ASP A 34 -14.53 8.12 10.02
N ALA A 35 -14.59 8.95 8.97
CA ALA A 35 -14.65 10.40 9.13
C ALA A 35 -15.91 10.89 9.85
N ILE A 36 -17.04 10.17 9.71
CA ILE A 36 -18.28 10.45 10.47
C ILE A 36 -18.11 10.03 11.93
N GLY A 37 -17.42 8.91 12.19
CA GLY A 37 -16.94 8.58 13.52
C GLY A 37 -18.03 8.23 14.54
N THR A 38 -19.23 7.83 14.12
CA THR A 38 -20.33 7.46 15.05
C THR A 38 -20.37 5.95 15.30
N ARG A 39 -21.08 5.52 16.36
CA ARG A 39 -21.39 4.10 16.62
C ARG A 39 -21.89 3.37 15.37
N ALA A 40 -22.88 3.95 14.69
CA ALA A 40 -23.44 3.38 13.46
C ALA A 40 -22.39 3.24 12.35
N SER A 41 -21.49 4.22 12.22
CA SER A 41 -20.41 4.17 11.25
C SER A 41 -19.39 3.07 11.58
N MET A 42 -19.02 2.93 12.85
CA MET A 42 -18.11 1.87 13.28
C MET A 42 -18.71 0.48 13.05
N LEU A 43 -19.98 0.27 13.41
CA LEU A 43 -20.67 -0.99 13.15
C LEU A 43 -20.74 -1.31 11.65
N ALA A 44 -20.93 -0.31 10.80
CA ALA A 44 -20.91 -0.48 9.36
C ALA A 44 -19.52 -0.89 8.82
N ILE A 45 -18.44 -0.29 9.33
CA ILE A 45 -17.06 -0.70 9.00
C ILE A 45 -16.82 -2.15 9.44
N VAL A 46 -17.28 -2.55 10.62
CA VAL A 46 -17.17 -3.94 11.12
C VAL A 46 -17.96 -4.91 10.24
N GLY A 47 -19.19 -4.56 9.86
CA GLY A 47 -20.01 -5.37 8.95
C GLY A 47 -19.35 -5.54 7.58
N ARG A 48 -18.69 -4.49 7.07
CA ARG A 48 -17.89 -4.57 5.86
C ARG A 48 -16.67 -5.48 6.05
N LEU A 49 -15.90 -5.33 7.13
CA LEU A 49 -14.77 -6.22 7.44
C LEU A 49 -15.16 -7.71 7.46
N ALA A 50 -16.35 -8.03 7.96
CA ALA A 50 -16.85 -9.40 8.05
C ALA A 50 -17.21 -10.03 6.69
N SER A 51 -17.64 -9.22 5.71
CA SER A 51 -18.19 -9.69 4.42
C SER A 51 -17.32 -9.34 3.21
N GLU A 52 -16.28 -8.52 3.39
CA GLU A 52 -15.46 -8.02 2.30
C GLU A 52 -14.57 -9.12 1.69
N PRO A 53 -14.65 -9.36 0.36
CA PRO A 53 -13.75 -10.30 -0.31
C PRO A 53 -12.33 -9.75 -0.51
N ARG A 54 -12.14 -8.45 -0.76
CA ARG A 54 -10.82 -7.88 -1.07
C ARG A 54 -9.99 -7.68 0.18
N LEU A 55 -8.83 -8.33 0.23
CA LEU A 55 -7.94 -8.31 1.39
C LEU A 55 -7.52 -6.87 1.76
N ARG A 56 -7.26 -6.03 0.76
CA ARG A 56 -6.85 -4.64 0.99
C ARG A 56 -7.94 -3.82 1.70
N VAL A 57 -9.20 -3.96 1.30
CA VAL A 57 -10.32 -3.24 1.93
C VAL A 57 -10.52 -3.72 3.37
N ARG A 58 -10.33 -5.02 3.64
CA ARG A 58 -10.36 -5.58 5.01
C ARG A 58 -9.29 -4.97 5.91
N TRP A 59 -8.04 -4.92 5.44
CA TRP A 59 -6.96 -4.33 6.23
C TRP A 59 -7.13 -2.83 6.42
N ARG A 60 -7.69 -2.12 5.42
CA ARG A 60 -8.06 -0.71 5.60
C ARG A 60 -9.12 -0.54 6.68
N ALA A 61 -10.15 -1.39 6.73
CA ALA A 61 -11.13 -1.37 7.80
C ALA A 61 -10.48 -1.60 9.18
N VAL A 62 -9.56 -2.56 9.29
CA VAL A 62 -8.81 -2.80 10.54
C VAL A 62 -8.02 -1.56 10.95
N ASP A 63 -7.25 -0.95 10.05
CA ASP A 63 -6.45 0.25 10.34
C ASP A 63 -7.33 1.42 10.83
N LEU A 64 -8.47 1.67 10.18
CA LEU A 64 -9.43 2.69 10.62
C LEU A 64 -9.99 2.39 12.02
N LEU A 65 -10.37 1.14 12.27
CA LEU A 65 -10.88 0.71 13.59
C LEU A 65 -9.81 0.82 14.67
N GLN A 66 -8.55 0.45 14.40
CA GLN A 66 -7.43 0.60 15.33
C GLN A 66 -7.17 2.08 15.65
N ARG A 67 -7.18 2.97 14.66
CA ARG A 67 -7.02 4.42 14.84
C ARG A 67 -8.16 5.06 15.64
N THR A 68 -9.37 4.54 15.51
CA THR A 68 -10.52 5.14 16.22
C THR A 68 -10.67 4.55 17.63
N SER A 69 -10.34 3.28 17.83
CA SER A 69 -10.49 2.59 19.13
C SER A 69 -9.25 2.61 20.01
N GLY A 70 -8.04 2.69 19.43
CA GLY A 70 -6.77 2.41 20.10
C GLY A 70 -6.50 0.91 20.36
N LEU A 71 -7.43 0.02 20.00
CA LEU A 71 -7.29 -1.43 20.17
C LEU A 71 -6.40 -2.03 19.07
N LYS A 72 -5.89 -3.25 19.31
CA LYS A 72 -4.96 -3.96 18.41
C LYS A 72 -5.54 -5.24 17.80
N HIS A 73 -6.86 -5.33 17.73
CA HIS A 73 -7.53 -6.45 17.05
C HIS A 73 -7.20 -6.46 15.55
N ARG A 74 -7.46 -7.59 14.86
CA ARG A 74 -7.07 -7.79 13.46
C ARG A 74 -8.28 -8.11 12.59
N LEU A 75 -8.14 -9.03 11.64
CA LEU A 75 -9.17 -9.39 10.68
C LEU A 75 -10.40 -10.09 11.27
N ASP A 76 -10.36 -10.49 12.55
CA ASP A 76 -11.54 -11.07 13.22
C ASP A 76 -12.55 -9.96 13.55
N PRO A 77 -13.76 -9.97 12.95
CA PRO A 77 -14.76 -8.92 13.17
C PRO A 77 -15.42 -9.00 14.55
N ARG A 78 -15.36 -10.12 15.26
CA ARG A 78 -16.09 -10.33 16.53
C ARG A 78 -15.65 -9.37 17.64
N PRO A 79 -14.37 -9.25 17.99
CA PRO A 79 -13.93 -8.29 19.02
C PRO A 79 -14.24 -6.83 18.63
N TRP A 80 -14.18 -6.52 17.33
CA TRP A 80 -14.55 -5.19 16.85
C TRP A 80 -16.04 -4.89 17.00
N LYS A 81 -16.89 -5.89 16.75
CA LYS A 81 -18.33 -5.77 16.92
C LYS A 81 -18.67 -5.48 18.38
N LEU A 82 -18.09 -6.23 19.32
CA LEU A 82 -18.28 -6.02 20.75
C LEU A 82 -17.90 -4.60 21.17
N TRP A 83 -16.70 -4.15 20.79
CA TRP A 83 -16.25 -2.79 21.06
C TRP A 83 -17.20 -1.73 20.46
N ALA A 84 -17.59 -1.88 19.19
CA ALA A 84 -18.44 -0.92 18.51
C ALA A 84 -19.85 -0.86 19.12
N GLU A 85 -20.37 -1.99 19.64
CA GLU A 85 -21.68 -2.05 20.27
C GLU A 85 -21.74 -1.28 21.60
N GLU A 86 -20.63 -1.22 22.34
CA GLU A 86 -20.48 -0.51 23.62
C GLU A 86 -20.36 1.02 23.48
N LEU A 87 -20.15 1.52 22.27
CA LEU A 87 -20.03 2.96 22.03
C LEU A 87 -21.37 3.68 22.27
N PRO A 88 -21.36 4.91 22.82
CA PRO A 88 -22.58 5.69 22.99
C PRO A 88 -23.19 6.11 21.64
N GLU A 89 -24.52 6.04 21.53
CA GLU A 89 -25.23 6.47 20.33
C GLU A 89 -25.09 7.97 20.07
N GLY A 90 -25.02 8.35 18.78
CA GLY A 90 -24.96 9.74 18.34
C GLY A 90 -23.65 10.49 18.65
N ARG A 91 -22.78 9.96 19.51
CA ARG A 91 -21.49 10.58 19.82
C ARG A 91 -20.51 10.37 18.69
N VAL A 92 -19.92 11.46 18.21
CA VAL A 92 -18.77 11.42 17.31
C VAL A 92 -17.52 11.09 18.14
N LEU A 93 -16.85 10.02 17.78
CA LEU A 93 -15.61 9.57 18.38
C LEU A 93 -14.47 10.49 17.94
N LYS A 94 -13.60 10.85 18.88
CA LYS A 94 -12.34 11.50 18.55
C LYS A 94 -11.35 10.40 18.18
N ARG A 95 -10.65 10.55 17.04
CA ARG A 95 -9.58 9.63 16.64
C ARG A 95 -8.53 9.54 17.74
N GLY A 96 -8.18 8.32 18.14
CA GLY A 96 -7.25 8.02 19.21
C GLY A 96 -5.90 7.56 18.66
N MET A 97 -4.84 8.23 19.09
CA MET A 97 -3.41 8.01 18.78
C MET A 97 -2.83 8.69 17.53
N SER A 98 -1.61 9.22 17.70
CA SER A 98 -0.80 9.81 16.63
C SER A 98 -0.32 8.72 15.65
N PRO A 99 -0.06 9.08 14.38
CA PRO A 99 0.45 8.15 13.36
C PRO A 99 1.68 7.33 13.82
N GLU A 100 2.51 7.92 14.67
CA GLU A 100 3.76 7.34 15.18
C GLU A 100 3.51 6.17 16.16
N ALA A 101 2.43 6.20 16.93
CA ALA A 101 2.08 5.12 17.87
C ALA A 101 1.48 3.90 17.14
N ALA A 102 0.79 4.12 16.01
CA ALA A 102 0.29 3.07 15.14
C ALA A 102 1.47 2.31 14.47
N ALA A 103 2.46 3.05 13.94
CA ALA A 103 3.66 2.47 13.33
C ALA A 103 4.46 1.58 14.31
N ARG A 104 4.55 1.98 15.59
CA ARG A 104 5.29 1.23 16.62
C ARG A 104 4.56 -0.01 17.15
N ALA A 105 3.22 0.02 17.16
CA ALA A 105 2.40 -1.13 17.56
C ALA A 105 2.35 -2.24 16.49
N GLU A 106 2.52 -1.88 15.23
CA GLU A 106 2.44 -2.79 14.08
C GLU A 106 3.74 -3.61 13.88
N ALA A 107 4.91 -3.02 14.17
CA ALA A 107 6.22 -3.67 14.11
C ALA A 107 6.34 -4.92 15.03
N GLN A 108 5.57 -4.97 16.11
CA GLN A 108 5.54 -6.11 17.04
C GLN A 108 4.46 -7.15 16.70
N GLY A 109 3.62 -6.87 15.68
CA GLY A 109 2.42 -7.63 15.40
C GLY A 109 2.48 -8.52 14.16
N ALA A 110 3.17 -8.16 13.08
CA ALA A 110 3.02 -8.83 11.78
C ALA A 110 3.01 -10.39 11.86
N THR A 111 1.84 -11.01 11.66
CA THR A 111 1.76 -12.45 11.42
C THR A 111 2.11 -12.64 9.95
N ARG A 112 3.15 -13.46 9.70
CA ARG A 112 3.78 -13.71 8.39
C ARG A 112 2.76 -13.94 7.27
N ALA A 113 2.47 -12.90 6.51
CA ALA A 113 2.15 -13.01 5.09
C ALA A 113 3.42 -12.59 4.34
N SER A 114 4.16 -13.60 3.86
CA SER A 114 5.15 -13.52 2.76
C SER A 114 5.74 -12.14 2.43
N GLY A 115 6.39 -11.51 3.40
CA GLY A 115 6.79 -10.12 3.24
C GLY A 115 7.98 -9.95 2.32
N PHE A 116 7.92 -8.98 1.41
CA PHE A 116 9.10 -8.49 0.71
C PHE A 116 9.85 -7.54 1.65
N ALA A 117 11.09 -7.91 2.00
CA ALA A 117 11.95 -7.15 2.91
C ALA A 117 11.29 -6.75 4.26
N GLY A 118 10.47 -7.64 4.84
CA GLY A 118 9.81 -7.41 6.13
C GLY A 118 8.46 -6.68 6.04
N LEU A 119 8.07 -6.15 4.87
CA LEU A 119 6.75 -5.57 4.67
C LEU A 119 5.72 -6.68 4.42
N SER A 120 4.77 -6.88 5.33
CA SER A 120 3.62 -7.77 5.06
C SER A 120 2.74 -7.15 3.98
N ILE A 121 2.69 -7.77 2.80
CA ILE A 121 1.87 -7.32 1.68
C ILE A 121 0.40 -7.54 2.05
N LEU A 122 -0.37 -6.46 2.12
CA LEU A 122 -1.78 -6.49 2.55
C LEU A 122 -2.79 -6.54 1.38
N SER A 123 -2.32 -6.91 0.20
CA SER A 123 -3.14 -6.95 -1.00
C SER A 123 -2.88 -8.22 -1.79
N ASP A 124 -3.93 -8.68 -2.45
CA ASP A 124 -3.97 -9.72 -3.45
C ASP A 124 -3.92 -9.17 -4.89
N HIS A 125 -3.80 -7.85 -5.09
CA HIS A 125 -3.64 -7.20 -6.39
C HIS A 125 -2.56 -6.11 -6.35
N VAL A 126 -1.31 -6.49 -6.62
CA VAL A 126 -0.11 -5.70 -6.28
C VAL A 126 0.83 -5.45 -7.47
N ALA A 127 1.28 -4.21 -7.65
CA ALA A 127 2.37 -3.89 -8.56
C ALA A 127 3.64 -3.57 -7.75
N PHE A 128 4.73 -4.29 -8.03
CA PHE A 128 6.03 -4.02 -7.42
C PHE A 128 6.87 -3.13 -8.34
N LEU A 129 7.24 -1.96 -7.87
CA LEU A 129 8.05 -0.98 -8.59
C LEU A 129 9.48 -1.01 -8.05
N PHE A 130 10.46 -1.10 -8.95
CA PHE A 130 11.87 -1.18 -8.57
C PHE A 130 12.67 -0.06 -9.23
N ASP A 131 13.26 0.81 -8.41
CA ASP A 131 14.15 1.84 -8.91
C ASP A 131 15.44 1.21 -9.43
N PHE A 132 15.72 1.32 -10.73
CA PHE A 132 16.94 0.82 -11.37
C PHE A 132 17.95 1.96 -11.59
N SER A 133 17.98 2.92 -10.67
CA SER A 133 18.98 3.98 -10.59
C SER A 133 20.41 3.42 -10.47
N GLY A 134 21.41 4.27 -10.73
CA GLY A 134 22.81 3.86 -10.80
C GLY A 134 23.35 3.17 -9.53
N SER A 135 22.81 3.51 -8.36
CA SER A 135 23.20 2.95 -7.06
C SER A 135 22.87 1.46 -6.94
N MET A 136 21.82 0.96 -7.58
CA MET A 136 21.47 -0.46 -7.60
C MET A 136 22.55 -1.38 -8.18
N TRP A 137 23.44 -0.81 -8.98
CA TRP A 137 24.49 -1.53 -9.71
C TRP A 137 25.88 -1.35 -9.10
N THR A 138 26.01 -0.47 -8.11
CA THR A 138 27.30 -0.16 -7.48
C THR A 138 27.53 -1.18 -6.36
N PRO A 139 28.65 -1.95 -6.37
CA PRO A 139 28.96 -2.86 -5.29
C PRO A 139 29.04 -2.15 -3.94
N MET A 140 28.48 -2.78 -2.92
CA MET A 140 28.61 -2.36 -1.52
C MET A 140 30.03 -2.59 -1.02
N ALA A 141 30.35 -2.07 0.18
CA ALA A 141 31.67 -2.22 0.79
C ALA A 141 32.09 -3.69 0.99
N ASP A 142 31.14 -4.63 1.10
CA ASP A 142 31.37 -6.06 1.22
C ASP A 142 31.43 -6.81 -0.12
N GLY A 143 31.35 -6.09 -1.24
CA GLY A 143 31.42 -6.64 -2.60
C GLY A 143 30.09 -7.14 -3.18
N ARG A 144 29.00 -7.16 -2.40
CA ARG A 144 27.67 -7.54 -2.92
C ARG A 144 27.08 -6.42 -3.77
N VAL A 145 26.33 -6.79 -4.81
CA VAL A 145 25.59 -5.84 -5.64
C VAL A 145 24.14 -5.73 -5.11
N PRO A 146 23.61 -4.51 -4.87
CA PRO A 146 22.24 -4.34 -4.36
C PRO A 146 21.18 -5.07 -5.20
N LYS A 147 21.32 -5.07 -6.53
CA LYS A 147 20.42 -5.80 -7.45
C LYS A 147 20.34 -7.30 -7.14
N ASP A 148 21.46 -7.96 -6.81
CA ASP A 148 21.46 -9.39 -6.52
C ASP A 148 20.73 -9.70 -5.20
N ILE A 149 20.86 -8.80 -4.22
CA ILE A 149 20.12 -8.90 -2.95
C ILE A 149 18.61 -8.71 -3.20
N VAL A 150 18.25 -7.74 -4.05
CA VAL A 150 16.85 -7.52 -4.44
C VAL A 150 16.29 -8.73 -5.18
N ASP A 151 17.05 -9.35 -6.09
CA ASP A 151 16.64 -10.58 -6.79
C ASP A 151 16.33 -11.72 -5.81
N ALA A 152 17.20 -11.93 -4.81
CA ALA A 152 17.00 -12.95 -3.79
C ALA A 152 15.77 -12.65 -2.91
N LYS A 153 15.61 -11.41 -2.44
CA LYS A 153 14.45 -11.01 -1.62
C LYS A 153 13.15 -11.08 -2.44
N LEU A 154 13.18 -10.73 -3.72
CA LEU A 154 12.01 -10.72 -4.59
C LEU A 154 11.52 -12.14 -4.85
N ARG A 155 12.46 -13.06 -5.09
CA ARG A 155 12.17 -14.49 -5.19
C ARG A 155 11.39 -14.98 -3.98
N LEU A 156 11.91 -14.75 -2.77
CA LEU A 156 11.26 -15.19 -1.53
C LEU A 156 9.85 -14.60 -1.37
N ALA A 157 9.67 -13.33 -1.76
CA ALA A 157 8.37 -12.69 -1.69
C ALA A 157 7.37 -13.29 -2.69
N LEU A 158 7.74 -13.40 -3.97
CA LEU A 158 6.82 -13.90 -5.01
C LEU A 158 6.50 -15.39 -4.85
N GLU A 159 7.47 -16.22 -4.47
CA GLU A 159 7.26 -17.65 -4.23
C GLU A 159 6.32 -17.91 -3.05
N ALA A 160 6.19 -16.94 -2.14
CA ALA A 160 5.32 -17.04 -0.97
C ALA A 160 3.97 -16.31 -1.15
N LEU A 161 3.69 -15.74 -2.34
CA LEU A 161 2.37 -15.22 -2.66
C LEU A 161 1.37 -16.37 -2.89
N PRO A 162 0.13 -16.26 -2.40
CA PRO A 162 -0.95 -17.16 -2.82
C PRO A 162 -1.13 -17.14 -4.34
N GLU A 163 -1.44 -18.29 -4.96
CA GLU A 163 -1.63 -18.35 -6.42
C GLU A 163 -2.82 -17.51 -6.92
N THR A 164 -3.72 -17.13 -6.01
CA THR A 164 -4.85 -16.22 -6.28
C THR A 164 -4.45 -14.75 -6.35
N THR A 165 -3.24 -14.40 -5.91
CA THR A 165 -2.73 -13.02 -5.97
C THR A 165 -2.42 -12.65 -7.41
N GLU A 166 -2.87 -11.49 -7.85
CA GLU A 166 -2.45 -10.87 -9.10
C GLU A 166 -1.29 -9.91 -8.84
N PHE A 167 -0.24 -10.03 -9.65
CA PHE A 167 0.95 -9.21 -9.51
C PHE A 167 1.49 -8.68 -10.84
N ASN A 168 2.26 -7.60 -10.78
CA ASN A 168 3.12 -7.15 -11.87
C ASN A 168 4.47 -6.66 -11.31
N LEU A 169 5.53 -6.76 -12.11
CA LEU A 169 6.86 -6.23 -11.80
C LEU A 169 7.16 -5.08 -12.75
N ILE A 170 7.55 -3.94 -12.21
CA ILE A 170 7.81 -2.72 -12.98
C ILE A 170 9.14 -2.12 -12.50
N PRO A 171 10.29 -2.67 -12.95
CA PRO A 171 11.53 -1.89 -13.00
C PRO A 171 11.30 -0.54 -13.66
N PHE A 172 11.94 0.51 -13.16
CA PHE A 172 11.89 1.81 -13.79
C PHE A 172 13.25 2.48 -13.79
N THR A 173 13.54 3.11 -14.93
CA THR A 173 14.65 4.05 -15.10
C THR A 173 14.03 5.34 -15.63
N ASN A 174 14.56 5.96 -16.70
CA ASN A 174 13.94 7.12 -17.34
C ASN A 174 12.53 6.80 -17.84
N VAL A 175 12.29 5.52 -18.14
CA VAL A 175 11.00 4.96 -18.52
C VAL A 175 10.67 3.76 -17.62
N PRO A 176 9.39 3.51 -17.34
CA PRO A 176 8.94 2.27 -16.73
C PRO A 176 9.03 1.09 -17.70
N ILE A 177 9.38 -0.09 -17.18
CA ILE A 177 9.61 -1.31 -17.94
C ILE A 177 8.75 -2.41 -17.31
N PRO A 178 7.45 -2.49 -17.63
CA PRO A 178 6.58 -3.48 -17.04
C PRO A 178 6.88 -4.89 -17.58
N TYR A 179 6.86 -5.90 -16.72
CA TYR A 179 6.97 -7.32 -17.09
C TYR A 179 5.85 -7.74 -18.04
N ALA A 180 4.62 -7.34 -17.72
CA ALA A 180 3.44 -7.58 -18.53
C ALA A 180 2.57 -6.32 -18.65
N PRO A 181 1.74 -6.19 -19.71
CA PRO A 181 0.81 -5.06 -19.85
C PRO A 181 -0.21 -4.95 -18.71
N GLU A 182 -0.61 -6.08 -18.14
CA GLU A 182 -1.58 -6.22 -17.05
C GLU A 182 -1.06 -7.23 -16.03
N ALA A 183 -1.58 -7.17 -14.81
CA ALA A 183 -1.28 -8.08 -13.72
C ALA A 183 -1.54 -9.54 -14.10
N ARG A 184 -0.71 -10.43 -13.58
CA ARG A 184 -0.80 -11.87 -13.80
C ARG A 184 -1.02 -12.59 -12.48
N ALA A 185 -1.82 -13.64 -12.48
CA ALA A 185 -1.97 -14.50 -11.32
C ALA A 185 -0.62 -15.13 -10.93
N ALA A 186 -0.31 -15.17 -9.64
CA ALA A 186 0.92 -15.70 -9.04
C ALA A 186 0.99 -17.23 -9.06
N LYS A 187 0.58 -17.84 -10.18
CA LYS A 187 0.79 -19.27 -10.43
C LYS A 187 2.29 -19.55 -10.47
N ARG A 188 2.72 -20.70 -9.94
CA ARG A 188 4.13 -21.07 -9.86
C ARG A 188 4.93 -20.83 -11.16
N GLY A 189 4.42 -21.29 -12.30
CA GLY A 189 5.09 -21.14 -13.59
C GLY A 189 5.12 -19.70 -14.13
N GLU A 190 4.22 -18.83 -13.67
CA GLU A 190 4.25 -17.40 -14.02
C GLU A 190 5.22 -16.62 -13.12
N VAL A 191 5.27 -16.98 -11.83
CA VAL A 191 6.27 -16.46 -10.89
C VAL A 191 7.69 -16.78 -11.36
N GLU A 192 7.95 -18.01 -11.78
CA GLU A 192 9.25 -18.43 -12.33
C GLU A 192 9.67 -17.58 -13.54
N LYS A 193 8.75 -17.35 -14.50
CA LYS A 193 9.01 -16.52 -15.69
C LYS A 193 9.28 -15.06 -15.33
N ALA A 194 8.47 -14.49 -14.43
CA ALA A 194 8.63 -13.11 -13.99
C ALA A 194 9.98 -12.90 -13.27
N LEU A 195 10.39 -13.86 -12.43
CA LEU A 195 11.68 -13.84 -11.75
C LEU A 195 12.85 -13.99 -12.73
N GLU A 196 12.76 -14.89 -13.72
CA GLU A 196 13.79 -15.04 -14.75
C GLU A 196 13.91 -13.79 -15.63
N TRP A 197 12.79 -13.18 -16.00
CA TRP A 197 12.78 -11.92 -16.74
C TRP A 197 13.40 -10.79 -15.93
N PHE A 198 13.01 -10.63 -14.66
CA PHE A 198 13.49 -9.57 -13.79
C PHE A 198 14.99 -9.72 -13.49
N SER A 199 15.46 -10.95 -13.31
CA SER A 199 16.88 -11.23 -13.07
C SER A 199 17.75 -10.97 -14.30
N LYS A 200 17.18 -10.94 -15.53
CA LYS A 200 17.88 -10.56 -16.77
C LYS A 200 17.78 -9.07 -17.10
N CYS A 201 16.87 -8.34 -16.48
CA CYS A 201 16.73 -6.89 -16.70
C CYS A 201 17.98 -6.15 -16.20
N ARG A 202 18.67 -5.44 -17.11
CA ARG A 202 19.93 -4.71 -16.85
C ARG A 202 19.85 -3.23 -17.23
N GLU A 203 18.63 -2.71 -17.35
CA GLU A 203 18.37 -1.31 -17.69
C GLU A 203 18.96 -0.38 -16.63
N LYS A 204 19.51 0.76 -17.08
CA LYS A 204 20.12 1.78 -16.21
C LYS A 204 19.67 3.16 -16.63
N GLY A 205 19.40 4.02 -15.66
CA GLY A 205 19.04 5.41 -15.93
C GLY A 205 18.65 6.16 -14.67
N ARG A 206 18.02 7.32 -14.82
CA ARG A 206 17.49 8.10 -13.69
C ARG A 206 16.11 7.58 -13.33
N GLY A 207 15.72 7.55 -12.06
CA GLY A 207 14.44 6.96 -11.63
C GLY A 207 13.23 7.85 -11.93
N ASN A 208 12.39 7.46 -12.89
CA ASN A 208 11.09 8.06 -13.21
C ASN A 208 9.95 7.33 -12.49
N PHE A 209 9.84 7.58 -11.19
CA PHE A 209 8.81 6.96 -10.35
C PHE A 209 7.39 7.35 -10.77
N TYR A 210 7.17 8.60 -11.16
CA TYR A 210 5.83 9.10 -11.48
C TYR A 210 5.19 8.29 -12.61
N ASP A 211 5.89 8.08 -13.72
CA ASP A 211 5.35 7.31 -14.84
C ASP A 211 5.21 5.84 -14.51
N ALA A 212 6.11 5.27 -13.70
CA ALA A 212 5.98 3.89 -13.21
C ALA A 212 4.71 3.69 -12.38
N ALA A 213 4.46 4.60 -11.42
CA ALA A 213 3.23 4.58 -10.62
C ALA A 213 1.99 4.76 -11.50
N ARG A 214 2.08 5.64 -12.51
CA ARG A 214 0.98 5.89 -13.44
C ARG A 214 0.66 4.67 -14.31
N ILE A 215 1.67 3.93 -14.79
CA ILE A 215 1.46 2.68 -15.53
C ILE A 215 0.78 1.64 -14.65
N ALA A 216 1.22 1.46 -13.40
CA ALA A 216 0.56 0.54 -12.48
C ALA A 216 -0.92 0.90 -12.24
N MET A 217 -1.24 2.21 -12.19
CA MET A 217 -2.62 2.69 -12.01
C MET A 217 -3.52 2.51 -13.24
N VAL A 218 -2.97 2.30 -14.43
CA VAL A 218 -3.76 2.05 -15.66
C VAL A 218 -4.47 0.70 -15.55
N ASP A 219 -3.81 -0.30 -14.97
CA ASP A 219 -4.40 -1.60 -14.71
C ASP A 219 -5.53 -1.46 -13.66
N PRO A 220 -6.79 -1.78 -14.01
CA PRO A 220 -7.92 -1.67 -13.08
C PRO A 220 -7.87 -2.69 -11.95
N ALA A 221 -7.14 -3.79 -12.09
CA ALA A 221 -7.03 -4.84 -11.09
C ALA A 221 -6.15 -4.42 -9.90
N ILE A 222 -5.06 -3.68 -10.17
CA ILE A 222 -4.10 -3.24 -9.16
C ILE A 222 -4.74 -2.27 -8.16
N ASP A 223 -4.65 -2.58 -6.87
CA ASP A 223 -5.09 -1.66 -5.80
C ASP A 223 -3.94 -1.21 -4.88
N THR A 224 -2.77 -1.81 -5.05
CA THR A 224 -1.58 -1.58 -4.24
C THR A 224 -0.33 -1.47 -5.11
N ILE A 225 0.46 -0.45 -4.87
CA ILE A 225 1.84 -0.33 -5.35
C ILE A 225 2.77 -0.57 -4.17
N VAL A 226 3.78 -1.42 -4.34
CA VAL A 226 4.91 -1.54 -3.43
C VAL A 226 6.14 -1.01 -4.18
N VAL A 227 6.69 0.12 -3.74
CA VAL A 227 7.89 0.70 -4.37
C VAL A 227 9.13 0.43 -3.53
N LEU A 228 10.16 -0.10 -4.17
CA LEU A 228 11.51 -0.23 -3.64
C LEU A 228 12.40 0.84 -4.27
N THR A 229 13.00 1.68 -3.44
CA THR A 229 13.93 2.73 -3.87
C THR A 229 14.93 3.04 -2.76
N ASP A 230 16.09 3.53 -3.15
CA ASP A 230 17.13 4.05 -2.27
C ASP A 230 17.19 5.60 -2.25
N GLY A 231 16.29 6.26 -2.97
CA GLY A 231 16.41 7.68 -3.25
C GLY A 231 15.10 8.39 -3.58
N VAL A 232 15.28 9.60 -4.11
CA VAL A 232 14.18 10.40 -4.67
C VAL A 232 14.14 10.24 -6.19
N PRO A 233 12.97 10.43 -6.81
CA PRO A 233 12.87 10.43 -8.27
C PRO A 233 13.81 11.46 -8.91
N THR A 234 14.52 11.05 -9.95
CA THR A 234 15.52 11.89 -10.65
C THR A 234 15.30 11.94 -12.16
N GLY A 235 14.39 11.12 -12.68
CA GLY A 235 14.07 11.02 -14.10
C GLY A 235 12.62 11.38 -14.39
N GLY A 236 12.30 11.54 -15.67
CA GLY A 236 10.95 11.85 -16.14
C GLY A 236 10.60 13.34 -16.13
N LEU A 237 9.37 13.65 -16.54
CA LEU A 237 8.82 15.01 -16.54
C LEU A 237 8.59 15.53 -15.11
N HIS A 238 8.29 14.63 -14.19
CA HIS A 238 8.08 14.94 -12.78
C HIS A 238 9.13 14.21 -11.94
N SER A 239 10.13 14.96 -11.47
CA SER A 239 11.18 14.48 -10.54
C SER A 239 11.04 15.07 -9.14
N GLU A 240 10.35 16.21 -9.01
CA GLU A 240 10.13 16.86 -7.71
C GLU A 240 9.15 16.06 -6.86
N MET A 241 9.65 15.45 -5.79
CA MET A 241 8.88 14.52 -4.96
C MET A 241 7.61 15.17 -4.38
N ASP A 242 7.68 16.42 -3.92
CA ASP A 242 6.50 17.10 -3.35
C ASP A 242 5.39 17.30 -4.40
N LEU A 243 5.77 17.56 -5.66
CA LEU A 243 4.83 17.64 -6.79
C LEU A 243 4.26 16.25 -7.14
N ILE A 244 5.10 15.22 -7.15
CA ILE A 244 4.68 13.84 -7.39
C ILE A 244 3.62 13.41 -6.38
N VAL A 245 3.86 13.68 -5.08
CA VAL A 245 2.89 13.39 -4.01
C VAL A 245 1.55 14.07 -4.31
N ALA A 246 1.55 15.37 -4.62
CA ALA A 246 0.33 16.10 -4.94
C ALA A 246 -0.42 15.50 -6.14
N LEU A 247 0.30 15.19 -7.23
CA LEU A 247 -0.28 14.63 -8.45
C LEU A 247 -0.86 13.22 -8.24
N LEU A 248 -0.14 12.34 -7.54
CA LEU A 248 -0.59 10.98 -7.26
C LEU A 248 -1.80 10.99 -6.32
N LEU A 249 -1.84 11.88 -5.33
CA LEU A 249 -2.99 12.00 -4.44
C LEU A 249 -4.22 12.55 -5.15
N GLU A 250 -4.08 13.52 -6.05
CA GLU A 250 -5.20 13.98 -6.86
C GLU A 250 -5.76 12.85 -7.73
N ARG A 251 -4.88 12.03 -8.32
CA ARG A 251 -5.30 10.85 -9.09
C ARG A 251 -5.96 9.80 -8.21
N ALA A 252 -5.46 9.58 -7.00
CA ALA A 252 -6.03 8.66 -6.00
C ALA A 252 -7.44 9.06 -5.53
N ARG A 253 -7.93 10.26 -5.84
CA ARG A 253 -9.32 10.66 -5.58
C ARG A 253 -10.32 9.97 -6.49
N THR A 254 -9.94 9.73 -7.74
CA THR A 254 -10.81 9.07 -8.74
C THR A 254 -10.44 7.61 -8.95
N ARG A 255 -9.18 7.26 -8.67
CA ARG A 255 -8.66 5.89 -8.70
C ARG A 255 -7.92 5.59 -7.39
N PRO A 256 -8.64 5.24 -6.31
CA PRO A 256 -8.01 4.84 -5.06
C PRO A 256 -6.95 3.76 -5.30
N ILE A 257 -5.77 4.00 -4.73
CA ILE A 257 -4.63 3.10 -4.77
C ILE A 257 -3.80 3.35 -3.52
N VAL A 258 -3.33 2.26 -2.93
CA VAL A 258 -2.44 2.31 -1.77
C VAL A 258 -1.01 2.25 -2.27
N ILE A 259 -0.14 3.11 -1.74
CA ILE A 259 1.29 3.07 -2.04
C ILE A 259 2.01 2.69 -0.75
N ASP A 260 2.68 1.54 -0.78
CA ASP A 260 3.61 1.10 0.24
C ASP A 260 5.03 1.37 -0.26
N SER A 261 5.92 1.87 0.61
CA SER A 261 7.30 2.21 0.28
C SER A 261 8.30 1.41 1.11
N ILE A 262 9.31 0.86 0.45
CA ILE A 262 10.44 0.16 1.05
C ILE A 262 11.69 0.96 0.68
N LEU A 263 12.26 1.60 1.70
CA LEU A 263 13.36 2.53 1.54
C LEU A 263 14.67 1.85 1.92
N VAL A 264 15.60 1.84 1.00
CA VAL A 264 16.94 1.27 1.17
C VAL A 264 17.90 2.40 1.50
N ASP A 265 18.58 2.34 2.65
CA ASP A 265 19.70 3.24 3.01
C ASP A 265 19.45 4.73 2.70
N SER A 266 18.20 5.17 2.84
CA SER A 266 17.73 6.46 2.32
C SER A 266 17.96 7.61 3.32
N PRO A 267 18.33 8.82 2.85
CA PRO A 267 18.49 9.98 3.74
C PRO A 267 17.19 10.36 4.48
N PRO A 268 17.26 10.93 5.70
CA PRO A 268 16.07 11.23 6.52
C PRO A 268 15.02 12.12 5.83
N GLY A 269 15.46 13.09 5.00
CA GLY A 269 14.56 13.95 4.23
C GLY A 269 13.76 13.19 3.16
N THR A 270 14.38 12.21 2.52
CA THR A 270 13.75 11.31 1.53
C THR A 270 12.72 10.42 2.22
N VAL A 271 13.09 9.84 3.37
CA VAL A 271 12.22 9.01 4.20
C VAL A 271 10.93 9.72 4.56
N LYS A 272 11.01 10.99 4.99
CA LYS A 272 9.83 11.77 5.37
C LYS A 272 8.80 11.88 4.24
N ARG A 273 9.25 12.16 3.01
CA ARG A 273 8.37 12.37 1.85
C ARG A 273 7.71 11.09 1.37
N TRP A 274 8.46 9.99 1.33
CA TRP A 274 7.92 8.67 1.02
C TRP A 274 6.92 8.21 2.07
N ARG A 275 7.23 8.42 3.36
CA ARG A 275 6.31 8.16 4.46
C ARG A 275 5.02 8.96 4.31
N GLU A 276 5.11 10.25 3.99
CA GLU A 276 3.92 11.08 3.74
C GLU A 276 3.07 10.51 2.59
N LEU A 277 3.68 10.15 1.46
CA LEU A 277 2.95 9.55 0.33
C LEU A 277 2.22 8.27 0.74
N SER A 278 2.92 7.37 1.41
CA SER A 278 2.39 6.09 1.83
C SER A 278 1.25 6.29 2.84
N GLU A 279 1.45 7.09 3.89
CA GLU A 279 0.41 7.37 4.88
C GLU A 279 -0.84 8.03 4.29
N ARG A 280 -0.66 9.00 3.37
CA ARG A 280 -1.78 9.73 2.74
C ARG A 280 -2.55 8.87 1.74
N THR A 281 -1.95 7.80 1.22
CA THR A 281 -2.63 6.79 0.40
C THR A 281 -3.17 5.61 1.21
N GLY A 282 -2.92 5.56 2.52
CA GLY A 282 -3.34 4.46 3.40
C GLY A 282 -2.40 3.26 3.38
N GLY A 283 -1.18 3.45 2.86
CA GLY A 283 -0.10 2.48 2.88
C GLY A 283 0.90 2.73 4.00
N ARG A 284 2.03 2.04 3.91
CA ARG A 284 3.09 1.99 4.92
C ARG A 284 4.44 2.31 4.31
N SER A 285 5.33 2.88 5.12
CA SER A 285 6.73 3.02 4.78
C SER A 285 7.58 2.25 5.76
N ILE A 286 8.48 1.41 5.24
CA ILE A 286 9.53 0.77 6.01
C ILE A 286 10.90 1.18 5.48
N GLU A 287 11.86 1.23 6.39
CA GLU A 287 13.27 1.43 6.08
C GLU A 287 13.95 0.08 6.28
N ILE A 288 14.76 -0.31 5.31
CA ILE A 288 15.53 -1.54 5.36
C ILE A 288 17.00 -1.21 5.14
N ASP A 289 17.83 -1.93 5.88
CA ASP A 289 19.27 -1.95 5.67
C ASP A 289 19.58 -3.18 4.82
N LEU A 290 20.10 -2.97 3.59
CA LEU A 290 20.46 -4.10 2.72
C LEU A 290 21.72 -4.82 3.19
N SER A 291 22.52 -4.23 4.09
CA SER A 291 23.68 -4.88 4.68
C SER A 291 23.29 -6.04 5.60
N GLN A 292 22.08 -6.00 6.18
CA GLN A 292 21.58 -7.05 7.07
C GLN A 292 20.79 -8.15 6.32
N PRO A 293 20.99 -9.43 6.67
CA PRO A 293 20.35 -10.57 6.02
C PRO A 293 18.83 -10.60 6.18
#